data_AF-A0A4P6A0T7-F1
#
_entry.id   AF-A0A4P6A0T7-F1
#
_cell.length_a   1.000
_cell.length_b   1.000
_cell.length_c   1.000
_cell.angle_alpha   90.00
_cell.angle_beta   90.00
_cell.angle_gamma   90.00
#
_symmetry.space_group_name_H-M   'P 1'
#
loop_
_entity.id
_entity.type
_entity.pdbx_description
1 polymer ?
#
loop_
_entity_poly.entity_id
_entity_poly.type
_entity_poly.pdbx_seq_one_letter_code
_entity_poly.pdbx_strand_id
1 'polypeptide(L)' 'MTQSLPKKSPPRGRIFPEHTLSPEALARRKAEREVFHKRCRAIFEQVRPALIAEHYGWYIAIEPDKDQEVASQT' A
#
# COMPACT_ATOMS: atom_id res chain seq x y z
N MET A 1 -48.97 -18.41 24.68
CA MET A 1 -47.97 -19.21 23.93
C MET A 1 -46.90 -18.27 23.42
N THR A 2 -45.75 -18.18 24.07
CA THR A 2 -44.64 -17.31 23.66
C THR A 2 -43.60 -18.19 22.96
N GLN A 3 -43.46 -18.01 21.65
CA GLN A 3 -42.53 -18.80 20.84
C GLN A 3 -41.12 -18.22 21.02
N SER A 4 -40.20 -19.04 21.55
CA SER A 4 -38.81 -18.66 21.76
C SER A 4 -38.05 -18.59 20.44
N LEU A 5 -37.36 -17.46 20.20
CA LEU A 5 -36.53 -17.31 18.99
C LEU A 5 -35.31 -18.25 19.03
N PRO A 6 -34.91 -18.82 17.88
CA PRO A 6 -33.76 -19.72 17.81
C PRO A 6 -32.46 -18.99 18.22
N LYS A 7 -31.67 -19.62 19.09
CA LYS A 7 -30.35 -19.12 19.52
C LYS A 7 -29.45 -18.96 18.30
N LYS A 8 -28.92 -17.74 18.08
CA LYS A 8 -27.95 -17.44 17.03
C LYS A 8 -26.68 -18.28 17.23
N SER A 9 -26.23 -18.95 16.18
CA SER A 9 -24.95 -19.68 16.19
C SER A 9 -23.80 -18.70 16.50
N PRO A 10 -22.82 -19.07 17.33
CA PRO A 10 -21.66 -18.22 17.58
C PRO A 10 -20.93 -17.94 16.27
N PRO A 11 -20.35 -16.73 16.08
CA PRO A 11 -19.60 -16.42 14.87
C PRO A 11 -18.48 -17.45 14.72
N ARG A 12 -18.42 -18.11 13.56
CA ARG A 12 -17.29 -18.98 13.22
C ARG A 12 -16.02 -18.14 13.32
N GLY A 13 -15.06 -18.58 14.14
CA GLY A 13 -13.78 -17.93 14.34
C GLY A 13 -13.01 -17.70 13.03
N ARG A 14 -11.90 -16.97 13.12
CA ARG A 14 -11.10 -16.42 12.01
C ARG A 14 -11.14 -17.31 10.75
N ILE A 15 -11.77 -16.79 9.69
CA ILE A 15 -11.99 -17.47 8.41
C ILE A 15 -10.67 -17.80 7.71
N PHE A 16 -9.61 -17.05 8.02
CA PHE A 16 -8.30 -17.21 7.41
C PHE A 16 -7.33 -17.98 8.32
N PRO A 17 -6.61 -18.97 7.75
CA PRO A 17 -5.46 -19.58 8.43
C PRO A 17 -4.42 -18.50 8.74
N GLU A 18 -3.71 -18.67 9.86
CA GLU A 18 -2.64 -17.75 10.27
C GLU A 18 -1.50 -17.84 9.25
N HIS A 19 -1.46 -16.89 8.31
CA HIS A 19 -0.33 -16.76 7.39
C HIS A 19 0.79 -15.98 8.09
N THR A 20 1.55 -16.67 8.93
CA THR A 20 2.73 -16.09 9.58
C THR A 20 3.89 -16.14 8.60
N LEU A 21 4.31 -14.97 8.10
CA LEU A 21 5.56 -14.89 7.34
C LEU A 21 6.74 -15.25 8.25
N SER A 22 7.68 -16.06 7.73
CA SER A 22 8.95 -16.27 8.41
C SER A 22 9.65 -14.92 8.68
N PRO A 23 10.31 -14.74 9.83
CA PRO A 23 11.05 -13.51 10.14
C PRO A 23 12.09 -13.16 9.06
N GLU A 24 12.67 -14.16 8.40
CA GLU A 24 13.61 -13.98 7.30
C GLU A 24 12.93 -13.36 6.06
N ALA A 25 11.77 -13.91 5.66
CA ALA A 25 11.01 -13.39 4.53
C ALA A 25 10.51 -11.95 4.80
N LEU A 26 10.22 -11.64 6.07
CA LEU A 26 9.84 -10.29 6.49
C LEU A 26 11.02 -9.32 6.44
N ALA A 27 12.22 -9.75 6.86
CA ALA A 27 13.44 -8.96 6.75
C ALA A 27 13.80 -8.67 5.29
N ARG A 28 13.72 -9.66 4.40
CA ARG A 28 13.95 -9.49 2.97
C ARG A 28 12.99 -8.46 2.36
N ARG A 29 11.69 -8.60 2.62
CA ARG A 29 10.66 -7.65 2.14
C ARG A 29 10.89 -6.23 2.66
N LYS A 30 11.36 -6.08 3.91
CA LYS A 30 11.72 -4.76 4.46
C LYS A 30 12.92 -4.18 3.72
N ALA A 31 13.97 -4.96 3.51
CA ALA A 31 15.16 -4.50 2.79
C ALA A 31 14.82 -4.05 1.35
N GLU A 32 14.03 -4.84 0.62
CA GLU A 32 13.54 -4.48 -0.72
C GLU A 32 12.72 -3.18 -0.71
N ARG A 33 11.81 -3.03 0.26
CA ARG A 33 11.02 -1.81 0.44
C ARG A 33 11.86 -0.58 0.78
N GLU A 34 12.90 -0.73 1.59
CA GLU A 34 13.81 0.36 1.95
C GLU A 34 14.61 0.85 0.73
N VAL A 35 15.09 -0.08 -0.09
CA VAL A 35 15.78 0.26 -1.35
C VAL A 35 14.84 1.01 -2.28
N PHE A 36 13.62 0.51 -2.45
CA PHE A 36 12.58 1.17 -3.27
C PHE A 36 12.23 2.56 -2.73
N HIS A 37 12.00 2.67 -1.42
CA HIS A 37 11.68 3.94 -0.77
C HIS A 37 12.77 4.98 -0.97
N LYS A 38 14.05 4.62 -0.82
CA LYS A 38 15.18 5.54 -1.04
C LYS A 38 15.20 6.08 -2.47
N ARG A 39 14.91 5.24 -3.48
CA ARG A 39 14.81 5.67 -4.89
C ARG A 39 13.67 6.66 -5.10
N CYS A 40 12.45 6.31 -4.66
CA CYS A 40 11.29 7.20 -4.77
C CYS A 40 11.51 8.53 -4.04
N ARG A 41 12.15 8.48 -2.86
CA ARG A 41 12.38 9.64 -2.02
C ARG A 41 13.29 10.67 -2.70
N ALA A 42 14.36 10.21 -3.36
CA ALA A 42 15.26 11.11 -4.09
C ALA A 42 14.52 11.86 -5.20
N ILE A 43 13.67 11.18 -5.96
CA ILE A 43 12.83 11.79 -7.00
C ILE A 43 11.83 12.76 -6.36
N PHE A 44 11.17 12.35 -5.27
CA PHE A 44 10.19 13.18 -4.57
C PHE A 44 10.79 14.50 -4.13
N GLU A 45 11.99 14.49 -3.54
CA GLU A 45 12.63 15.71 -3.05
C GLU A 45 12.95 16.70 -4.17
N GLN A 46 13.21 16.22 -5.39
CA GLN A 46 13.44 17.08 -6.56
C GLN A 46 12.14 17.70 -7.09
N VAL A 47 11.05 16.93 -7.20
CA VAL A 47 9.77 17.40 -7.77
C VAL A 47 8.88 18.13 -6.77
N ARG A 48 9.06 17.86 -5.47
CA ARG A 48 8.30 18.44 -4.36
C ARG A 48 8.19 19.97 -4.42
N PRO A 49 9.28 20.75 -4.55
CA PRO A 49 9.17 22.21 -4.51
C PRO A 49 8.32 22.78 -5.65
N ALA A 50 8.38 22.19 -6.85
CA ALA A 50 7.57 22.62 -7.99
C ALA A 50 6.10 22.23 -7.81
N LEU A 51 5.83 20.97 -7.47
CA LEU A 51 4.47 20.45 -7.36
C LEU A 51 3.70 20.97 -6.14
N ILE A 52 4.37 21.25 -5.02
CA ILE A 52 3.70 21.85 -3.85
C ILE A 52 3.25 23.28 -4.14
N ALA A 53 4.03 24.04 -4.92
CA ALA A 53 3.67 25.40 -5.28
C ALA A 53 2.42 25.45 -6.16
N GLU A 54 2.26 24.50 -7.07
CA GLU A 54 1.15 24.47 -8.04
C GLU A 54 -0.08 23.67 -7.56
N HIS A 55 0.12 22.62 -6.74
CA HIS A 55 -0.91 21.64 -6.41
C HIS A 55 -1.03 21.39 -4.91
N TYR A 56 -1.45 22.43 -4.18
CA TYR A 56 -1.72 22.32 -2.75
C TYR A 56 -2.86 21.32 -2.46
N GLY A 57 -2.61 20.37 -1.55
CA GLY A 57 -3.60 19.36 -1.13
C GLY A 57 -3.65 18.09 -1.98
N TRP A 58 -2.74 17.92 -2.94
CA TRP A 58 -2.69 16.75 -3.82
C TRP A 58 -1.78 15.65 -3.26
N TYR A 59 -2.05 14.40 -3.66
CA TYR A 59 -1.20 13.25 -3.38
C TYR A 59 -0.29 12.95 -4.57
N ILE A 60 1.00 12.72 -4.30
CA ILE A 60 2.02 12.42 -5.32
C ILE A 60 2.43 10.96 -5.18
N ALA A 61 2.19 10.17 -6.22
CA ALA A 61 2.68 8.80 -6.34
C ALA A 61 3.91 8.78 -7.26
N ILE A 62 5.01 8.16 -6.82
CA ILE A 62 6.25 8.05 -7.61
C ILE A 62 6.57 6.58 -7.82
N GLU A 63 6.57 6.18 -9.09
CA GLU A 63 6.99 4.86 -9.54
C GLU A 63 8.39 4.97 -10.20
N PRO A 64 9.45 4.50 -9.53
CA PRO A 64 10.83 4.75 -9.95
C PRO A 64 11.27 3.89 -11.15
N ASP A 65 10.54 2.83 -11.48
CA ASP A 65 10.83 1.92 -12.59
C ASP A 65 9.98 2.22 -13.85
N LYS A 66 9.23 3.33 -13.85
CA LYS A 66 8.51 3.81 -15.04
C LYS A 66 9.43 4.66 -15.91
N ASP A 67 10.52 4.06 -16.39
CA ASP A 67 11.13 4.54 -17.61
C ASP A 67 10.15 4.25 -18.76
N GLN A 68 9.49 5.31 -19.22
CA GLN A 68 8.85 5.47 -20.52
C GLN A 68 7.80 4.42 -20.94
N GLU A 69 6.52 4.76 -20.72
CA GLU A 69 5.55 4.54 -21.80
C GLU A 69 4.92 5.88 -22.16
N VAL A 70 5.50 6.44 -23.22
CA VAL A 70 4.96 7.34 -24.24
C VAL A 70 3.98 8.44 -23.81
N ALA A 71 4.45 9.67 -24.02
CA ALA A 71 3.59 10.76 -24.43
C ALA A 71 2.73 10.31 -25.62
N SER A 72 1.42 10.43 -25.48
CA SER A 72 0.51 10.55 -26.61
C SER A 72 -0.49 11.66 -26.28
N GLN A 73 -0.09 12.88 -26.63
CA GLN A 73 -1.03 13.91 -27.05
C GLN A 73 -1.68 13.42 -28.35
N THR A 74 -3.00 13.29 -28.36
CA THR A 74 -3.83 13.53 -29.55
C THR A 74 -5.21 13.96 -29.10
#